data_AF-A0AAJ6SXU0-F1
#
_entry.id   AF-A0AAJ6SXU0-F1
#
_cell.length_a   1.000
_cell.length_b   1.000
_cell.length_c   1.000
_cell.angle_alpha   90.00
_cell.angle_beta   90.00
_cell.angle_gamma   90.00
#
_symmetry.space_group_name_H-M   'P 1'
#
loop_
_entity.id
_entity.type
_entity.pdbx_description
1 polymer ?
#
loop_
_entity_poly.entity_id
_entity_poly.type
_entity_poly.pdbx_seq_one_letter_code
_entity_poly.pdbx_strand_id
1 'polypeptide(L)'
;MAAIAAILSSIPSSSSSSKFSKYQSHPSAPPPCRVVCRGGSQPPPPGTTDFQFALHDALDSSGINTTHAREARQNFMSQIKRLSSIEREISISINRRVDLAKTALFIAAEDDSLISHSSVALPVDAFIERLDDLSMGFCTNNSSALKSSPEMLLDSLEKFLYVKKGFRRSTMKSRLEPRSLYLHSVLTHRSGSAVMLALIYSEILKTLRLWSLLDFDCEIFFPHDNHGLPRGYHKQKSKDSDHQHILTSLTLLEKILRNLKEAFWPFQHDHTKSLFLRAAHAADCVDISKTFEGSGAELASAKAAQHRLDRGVWTSVHFGDMRRALSACERLILLESDPKELRDYSVLLYHCGFYEQSLQYLKLYQEKGSPLQKQASNKLSSLEEDAVEKLMIRLNLISMEEGWSKPSHVRNFLGNNSEPW
;
A
#
# COMPACT_ATOMS: atom_id res chain seq x y z
N MET A 1 -30.94 -12.98 -63.51
CA MET A 1 -30.39 -14.34 -63.72
C MET A 1 -29.86 -14.81 -62.37
N ALA A 2 -30.77 -15.22 -61.48
CA ALA A 2 -31.24 -16.60 -61.26
C ALA A 2 -30.16 -17.45 -60.57
N ALA A 3 -30.37 -18.18 -59.48
CA ALA A 3 -31.47 -18.38 -58.53
C ALA A 3 -30.85 -19.16 -57.32
N ILE A 4 -31.25 -18.88 -56.07
CA ILE A 4 -32.00 -19.78 -55.16
C ILE A 4 -31.36 -21.15 -54.89
N ALA A 5 -31.04 -21.48 -53.62
CA ALA A 5 -31.75 -22.50 -52.82
C ALA A 5 -31.02 -22.84 -51.50
N ALA A 6 -31.80 -22.85 -50.42
CA ALA A 6 -31.48 -23.40 -49.11
C ALA A 6 -31.83 -24.90 -49.03
N ILE A 7 -31.45 -25.56 -47.92
CA ILE A 7 -32.22 -26.53 -47.08
C ILE A 7 -31.39 -27.73 -46.58
N LEU A 8 -31.24 -27.75 -45.24
CA LEU A 8 -31.39 -28.82 -44.23
C LEU A 8 -30.90 -30.28 -44.43
N SER A 9 -30.25 -30.73 -43.34
CA SER A 9 -30.41 -32.02 -42.63
C SER A 9 -30.01 -33.33 -43.30
N SER A 10 -29.13 -34.11 -42.66
CA SER A 10 -29.52 -35.22 -41.76
C SER A 10 -28.39 -36.26 -41.58
N ILE A 11 -28.43 -36.88 -40.41
CA ILE A 11 -27.53 -37.88 -39.81
C ILE A 11 -27.60 -39.22 -40.57
N PRO A 12 -26.56 -40.07 -40.47
CA PRO A 12 -26.82 -41.50 -40.31
C PRO A 12 -26.26 -42.05 -39.00
N SER A 13 -27.18 -42.69 -38.28
CA SER A 13 -26.98 -43.59 -37.15
C SER A 13 -26.51 -44.96 -37.62
N SER A 14 -25.59 -45.59 -36.89
CA SER A 14 -25.57 -47.05 -36.80
C SER A 14 -25.08 -47.51 -35.43
N SER A 15 -26.02 -48.17 -34.76
CA SER A 15 -25.98 -48.87 -33.48
C SER A 15 -25.13 -50.15 -33.49
N SER A 16 -24.55 -50.50 -32.34
CA SER A 16 -24.68 -51.89 -31.83
C SER A 16 -24.64 -51.94 -30.30
N SER A 17 -25.62 -52.69 -29.78
CA SER A 17 -25.99 -52.96 -28.38
C SER A 17 -25.06 -53.98 -27.71
N SER A 18 -24.89 -53.97 -26.38
CA SER A 18 -25.62 -54.81 -25.40
C SER A 18 -24.69 -54.97 -24.17
N LYS A 19 -25.07 -55.23 -22.92
CA LYS A 19 -26.32 -55.57 -22.21
C LYS A 19 -26.07 -55.32 -20.71
N PHE A 20 -27.15 -55.10 -19.97
CA PHE A 20 -27.26 -54.81 -18.54
C PHE A 20 -26.59 -55.82 -17.58
N SER A 21 -26.15 -55.32 -16.43
CA SER A 21 -26.29 -55.99 -15.14
C SER A 21 -26.53 -54.96 -14.03
N LYS A 22 -27.67 -55.10 -13.33
CA LYS A 22 -28.07 -54.33 -12.15
C LYS A 22 -27.45 -54.96 -10.91
N TYR A 23 -26.75 -54.17 -10.10
CA TYR A 23 -26.64 -54.42 -8.66
C TYR A 23 -26.82 -53.10 -7.89
N GLN A 24 -27.85 -53.08 -7.04
CA GLN A 24 -28.04 -52.10 -5.98
C GLN A 24 -27.16 -52.49 -4.79
N SER A 25 -26.44 -51.53 -4.23
CA SER A 25 -26.01 -51.54 -2.82
C SER A 25 -25.72 -50.12 -2.34
N HIS A 26 -26.20 -49.81 -1.14
CA HIS A 26 -26.25 -48.51 -0.46
C HIS A 26 -24.89 -47.79 -0.28
N PRO A 27 -24.88 -46.46 -0.04
CA PRO A 27 -23.66 -45.67 0.10
C PRO A 27 -23.06 -45.77 1.50
N SER A 28 -21.84 -46.28 1.60
CA SER A 28 -21.00 -46.21 2.81
C SER A 28 -20.21 -44.89 2.77
N ALA A 29 -20.42 -44.03 3.75
CA ALA A 29 -19.67 -42.78 3.93
C ALA A 29 -18.17 -43.06 4.15
N PRO A 30 -17.25 -42.26 3.57
CA PRO A 30 -15.86 -42.24 4.00
C PRO A 30 -15.70 -41.37 5.26
N PRO A 31 -14.75 -41.68 6.17
CA PRO A 31 -14.57 -40.94 7.40
C PRO A 31 -14.02 -39.53 7.12
N PRO A 32 -14.31 -38.52 7.96
CA PRO A 32 -13.71 -37.21 7.82
C PRO A 32 -12.30 -37.26 8.40
N CYS A 33 -11.29 -37.48 7.56
CA CYS A 33 -9.93 -37.10 7.92
C CYS A 33 -9.83 -35.57 7.98
N ARG A 34 -10.15 -35.00 9.15
CA ARG A 34 -9.70 -33.66 9.52
C ARG A 34 -8.17 -33.69 9.58
N VAL A 35 -7.51 -33.31 8.49
CA VAL A 35 -6.11 -32.90 8.55
C VAL A 35 -6.09 -31.55 9.24
N VAL A 36 -5.87 -31.57 10.55
CA VAL A 36 -5.50 -30.39 11.31
C VAL A 36 -4.04 -30.10 10.94
N CYS A 37 -3.82 -29.22 9.98
CA CYS A 37 -2.52 -28.59 9.80
C CYS A 37 -2.27 -27.69 11.02
N ARG A 38 -1.74 -28.26 12.11
CA ARG A 38 -1.01 -27.47 13.11
C ARG A 38 0.25 -26.97 12.41
N GLY A 39 0.19 -25.76 11.86
CA GLY A 39 1.38 -24.99 11.53
C GLY A 39 2.11 -24.67 12.83
N GLY A 40 3.03 -25.56 13.23
CA GLY A 40 3.98 -25.27 14.30
C GLY A 40 4.85 -24.12 13.83
N SER A 41 4.67 -22.96 14.45
CA SER A 41 5.61 -21.86 14.39
C SER A 41 6.96 -22.35 14.90
N GLN A 42 7.96 -22.44 14.03
CA GLN A 42 9.34 -22.40 14.50
C GLN A 42 9.56 -21.04 15.16
N PRO A 43 10.21 -20.98 16.35
CA PRO A 43 10.55 -19.70 16.94
C PRO A 43 11.51 -18.97 16.00
N PRO A 44 11.23 -17.70 15.64
CA PRO A 44 12.13 -16.93 14.80
C PRO A 44 13.44 -16.61 15.54
N PRO A 45 14.51 -16.33 14.80
CA PRO A 45 15.78 -15.90 15.37
C PRO A 45 15.58 -14.64 16.24
N PRO A 46 16.34 -14.49 17.34
CA PRO A 46 16.16 -13.41 18.29
C PRO A 46 16.51 -12.07 17.65
N GLY A 47 15.53 -11.18 17.50
CA GLY A 47 15.75 -9.79 17.07
C GLY A 47 14.63 -9.15 16.25
N THR A 48 13.65 -9.90 15.75
CA THR A 48 12.48 -9.33 15.05
C THR A 48 11.31 -9.21 16.02
N THR A 49 10.83 -7.99 16.27
CA THR A 49 9.49 -7.80 16.84
C THR A 49 8.49 -8.43 15.86
N ASP A 50 7.95 -9.59 16.19
CA ASP A 50 6.93 -10.24 15.36
C ASP A 50 5.62 -9.44 15.48
N PHE A 51 5.43 -8.49 14.57
CA PHE A 51 4.17 -7.78 14.46
C PHE A 51 3.09 -8.74 13.94
N GLN A 52 2.06 -8.99 14.76
CA GLN A 52 0.89 -9.75 14.34
C GLN A 52 -0.15 -8.79 13.73
N PHE A 53 -0.09 -8.66 12.41
CA PHE A 53 -1.01 -7.82 11.65
C PHE A 53 -2.37 -8.49 11.44
N ALA A 54 -3.45 -7.71 11.50
CA ALA A 54 -4.82 -8.23 11.54
C ALA A 54 -5.47 -8.31 10.14
N LEU A 55 -5.04 -7.50 9.18
CA LEU A 55 -5.76 -7.30 7.91
C LEU A 55 -6.01 -8.61 7.15
N HIS A 56 -4.96 -9.37 6.86
CA HIS A 56 -5.11 -10.57 6.03
C HIS A 56 -5.90 -11.67 6.76
N ASP A 57 -5.68 -11.86 8.06
CA ASP A 57 -6.38 -12.87 8.86
C ASP A 57 -7.88 -12.54 8.98
N ALA A 58 -8.21 -11.25 9.13
CA ALA A 58 -9.58 -10.76 9.13
C ALA A 58 -10.31 -10.99 7.80
N LEU A 59 -9.62 -10.76 6.67
CA LEU A 59 -10.19 -10.97 5.34
C LEU A 59 -10.37 -12.46 5.04
N ASP A 60 -9.37 -13.30 5.34
CA ASP A 60 -9.47 -14.76 5.14
C ASP A 60 -10.59 -15.37 5.98
N SER A 61 -10.73 -14.97 7.24
CA SER A 61 -11.82 -15.44 8.12
C SER A 61 -13.20 -14.99 7.64
N SER A 62 -13.27 -13.89 6.87
CA SER A 62 -14.48 -13.42 6.19
C SER A 62 -14.72 -14.09 4.84
N GLY A 63 -13.91 -15.09 4.47
CA GLY A 63 -14.03 -15.83 3.21
C GLY A 63 -13.43 -15.11 1.99
N ILE A 64 -12.70 -14.02 2.18
CA ILE A 64 -11.98 -13.32 1.11
C ILE A 64 -10.62 -13.96 0.96
N ASN A 65 -10.32 -14.51 -0.22
CA ASN A 65 -9.02 -15.13 -0.48
C ASN A 65 -7.90 -14.08 -0.45
N THR A 66 -6.99 -14.17 0.51
CA THR A 66 -5.82 -13.27 0.61
C THR A 66 -4.51 -13.89 0.13
N THR A 67 -4.53 -15.03 -0.57
CA THR A 67 -3.32 -15.75 -1.01
C THR A 67 -2.33 -14.82 -1.74
N HIS A 68 -2.81 -14.10 -2.77
CA HIS A 68 -1.99 -13.18 -3.56
C HIS A 68 -1.54 -11.95 -2.76
N ALA A 69 -2.39 -11.42 -1.87
CA ALA A 69 -2.04 -10.31 -0.99
C ALA A 69 -0.93 -10.70 0.00
N ARG A 70 -1.02 -11.90 0.61
CA ARG A 70 0.01 -12.43 1.51
C ARG A 70 1.32 -12.70 0.78
N GLU A 71 1.26 -13.28 -0.42
CA GLU A 71 2.45 -13.51 -1.24
C GLU A 71 3.13 -12.18 -1.60
N ALA A 72 2.38 -11.18 -2.05
CA ALA A 72 2.89 -9.84 -2.32
C ALA A 72 3.51 -9.19 -1.07
N ARG A 73 2.89 -9.32 0.10
CA ARG A 73 3.44 -8.85 1.38
C ARG A 73 4.75 -9.55 1.74
N GLN A 74 4.82 -10.87 1.57
CA GLN A 74 6.05 -11.64 1.84
C GLN A 74 7.19 -11.21 0.89
N ASN A 75 6.87 -10.98 -0.38
CA ASN A 75 7.82 -10.49 -1.36
C ASN A 75 8.30 -9.07 -1.05
N PHE A 76 7.39 -8.17 -0.62
CA PHE A 76 7.77 -6.86 -0.07
C PHE A 76 8.71 -7.00 1.13
N MET A 77 8.37 -7.88 2.09
CA MET A 77 9.20 -8.14 3.27
C MET A 77 10.59 -8.67 2.90
N SER A 78 10.69 -9.49 1.85
CA SER A 78 11.98 -10.01 1.37
C SER A 78 12.91 -8.89 0.87
N GLN A 79 12.35 -7.86 0.24
CA GLN A 79 13.12 -6.70 -0.23
C GLN A 79 13.56 -5.81 0.92
N ILE A 80 12.64 -5.46 1.84
CA ILE A 80 12.99 -4.57 2.96
C ILE A 80 13.96 -5.22 3.96
N LYS A 81 14.00 -6.56 4.06
CA LYS A 81 15.04 -7.26 4.85
C LYS A 81 16.47 -6.97 4.38
N ARG A 82 16.62 -6.48 3.14
CA ARG A 82 17.91 -6.08 2.55
C ARG A 82 18.27 -4.61 2.86
N LEU A 83 17.36 -3.83 3.46
CA LEU A 83 17.58 -2.45 3.93
C LEU A 83 18.34 -2.42 5.27
N SER A 84 19.67 -2.63 5.22
CA SER A 84 20.54 -2.34 6.36
C SER A 84 20.54 -0.84 6.71
N SER A 85 21.12 -0.46 7.85
CA SER A 85 21.29 0.96 8.23
C SER A 85 21.92 1.79 7.12
N ILE A 86 22.92 1.24 6.42
CA ILE A 86 23.59 1.89 5.29
C ILE A 86 22.64 2.01 4.09
N GLU A 87 21.97 0.92 3.70
CA GLU A 87 21.10 0.93 2.50
C GLU A 87 19.90 1.86 2.65
N ARG A 88 19.42 2.08 3.88
CA ARG A 88 18.35 3.03 4.17
C ARG A 88 18.72 4.47 3.78
N GLU A 89 19.98 4.83 3.98
CA GLU A 89 20.52 6.17 3.71
C GLU A 89 21.08 6.33 2.29
N ILE A 90 21.28 5.21 1.57
CA ILE A 90 21.78 5.24 0.20
C ILE A 90 20.74 5.88 -0.74
N SER A 91 21.23 6.82 -1.58
CA SER A 91 20.44 7.44 -2.66
C SER A 91 19.81 6.41 -3.58
N ILE A 92 18.57 6.68 -3.99
CA ILE A 92 17.85 5.86 -4.98
C ILE A 92 18.58 5.75 -6.32
N SER A 93 19.46 6.71 -6.64
CA SER A 93 20.23 6.71 -7.89
C SER A 93 21.34 5.66 -7.89
N ILE A 94 21.79 5.20 -6.73
CA ILE A 94 22.93 4.28 -6.59
C ILE A 94 22.59 2.99 -5.84
N ASN A 95 21.41 2.88 -5.21
CA ASN A 95 21.02 1.67 -4.47
C ASN A 95 21.03 0.43 -5.39
N ARG A 96 21.70 -0.63 -4.94
CA ARG A 96 21.78 -1.92 -5.65
C ARG A 96 21.29 -3.11 -4.83
N ARG A 97 21.21 -2.97 -3.51
CA ARG A 97 20.81 -4.10 -2.65
C ARG A 97 19.31 -4.28 -2.61
N VAL A 98 18.52 -3.25 -2.85
CA VAL A 98 17.06 -3.33 -2.80
C VAL A 98 16.50 -2.98 -4.17
N ASP A 99 15.66 -3.87 -4.67
CA ASP A 99 14.95 -3.61 -5.92
C ASP A 99 13.74 -2.73 -5.62
N LEU A 100 13.92 -1.42 -5.69
CA LEU A 100 12.90 -0.43 -5.35
C LEU A 100 11.70 -0.51 -6.32
N ALA A 101 11.92 -0.82 -7.60
CA ALA A 101 10.87 -1.03 -8.58
C ALA A 101 10.02 -2.27 -8.24
N LYS A 102 10.64 -3.42 -7.97
CA LYS A 102 9.91 -4.62 -7.51
C LYS A 102 9.19 -4.36 -6.19
N THR A 103 9.83 -3.67 -5.26
CA THR A 103 9.22 -3.32 -3.96
C THR A 103 7.95 -2.48 -4.16
N ALA A 104 7.98 -1.49 -5.05
CA ALA A 104 6.82 -0.69 -5.40
C ALA A 104 5.72 -1.50 -6.14
N LEU A 105 6.10 -2.50 -6.94
CA LEU A 105 5.14 -3.40 -7.60
C LEU A 105 4.53 -4.42 -6.63
N PHE A 106 5.27 -4.93 -5.64
CA PHE A 106 4.71 -5.79 -4.59
C PHE A 106 3.70 -5.03 -3.73
N ILE A 107 3.99 -3.76 -3.41
CA ILE A 107 3.00 -2.84 -2.81
C ILE A 107 1.72 -2.78 -3.66
N ALA A 108 1.86 -2.61 -4.98
CA ALA A 108 0.73 -2.53 -5.87
C ALA A 108 -0.02 -3.87 -6.02
N ALA A 109 0.69 -4.99 -6.03
CA ALA A 109 0.13 -6.33 -6.15
C ALA A 109 -0.72 -6.69 -4.94
N GLU A 110 -0.26 -6.33 -3.74
CA GLU A 110 -1.02 -6.49 -2.52
C GLU A 110 -2.30 -5.65 -2.56
N ASP A 111 -2.17 -4.34 -2.83
CA ASP A 111 -3.31 -3.43 -2.87
C ASP A 111 -4.31 -3.73 -4.00
N ASP A 112 -3.85 -4.31 -5.11
CA ASP A 112 -4.72 -4.83 -6.16
C ASP A 112 -5.48 -6.06 -5.65
N SER A 113 -4.80 -7.05 -5.07
CA SER A 113 -5.43 -8.26 -4.53
C SER A 113 -6.42 -7.99 -3.39
N LEU A 114 -6.22 -6.93 -2.61
CA LEU A 114 -7.13 -6.55 -1.52
C LEU A 114 -8.47 -5.99 -2.02
N ILE A 115 -8.51 -5.48 -3.26
CA ILE A 115 -9.69 -4.82 -3.84
C ILE A 115 -10.26 -5.61 -5.02
N SER A 116 -9.42 -6.20 -5.84
CA SER A 116 -9.85 -6.89 -7.04
C SER A 116 -10.48 -8.23 -6.67
N HIS A 117 -11.57 -8.57 -7.35
CA HIS A 117 -12.14 -9.92 -7.31
C HIS A 117 -11.44 -10.84 -8.33
N SER A 118 -10.29 -10.42 -8.86
CA SER A 118 -9.52 -11.18 -9.83
C SER A 118 -8.88 -12.38 -9.14
N SER A 119 -8.96 -13.54 -9.78
CA SER A 119 -8.19 -14.72 -9.37
C SER A 119 -6.72 -14.65 -9.84
N VAL A 120 -6.39 -13.68 -10.69
CA VAL A 120 -5.07 -13.51 -11.30
C VAL A 120 -4.31 -12.42 -10.56
N ALA A 121 -3.09 -12.75 -10.12
CA ALA A 121 -2.18 -11.81 -9.48
C ALA A 121 -1.69 -10.73 -10.46
N LEU A 122 -1.33 -9.56 -9.94
CA LEU A 122 -0.65 -8.52 -10.71
C LEU A 122 0.67 -9.09 -11.28
N PRO A 123 0.91 -9.02 -12.61
CA PRO A 123 2.09 -9.61 -13.22
C PRO A 123 3.32 -8.73 -12.99
N VAL A 124 3.94 -8.85 -11.80
CA VAL A 124 5.08 -8.02 -11.37
C VAL A 124 6.22 -8.06 -12.38
N ASP A 125 6.63 -9.26 -12.81
CA ASP A 125 7.76 -9.42 -13.72
C ASP A 125 7.52 -8.76 -15.09
N ALA A 126 6.29 -8.81 -15.63
CA ALA A 126 5.96 -8.13 -16.88
C ALA A 126 6.09 -6.60 -16.78
N PHE A 127 5.82 -6.01 -15.60
CA PHE A 127 6.03 -4.58 -15.38
C PHE A 127 7.50 -4.22 -15.16
N ILE A 128 8.32 -5.15 -14.67
CA ILE A 128 9.78 -4.99 -14.61
C ILE A 128 10.37 -5.04 -16.02
N GLU A 129 9.99 -6.02 -16.84
CA GLU A 129 10.40 -6.09 -18.26
C GLU A 129 10.04 -4.79 -19.00
N ARG A 130 8.84 -4.25 -18.76
CA ARG A 130 8.43 -2.96 -19.34
C ARG A 130 9.30 -1.77 -18.91
N LEU A 131 9.86 -1.82 -17.71
CA LEU A 131 10.79 -0.81 -17.21
C LEU A 131 12.17 -0.98 -17.85
N ASP A 132 12.64 -2.22 -18.01
CA ASP A 132 13.87 -2.55 -18.72
C ASP A 132 13.78 -2.11 -20.19
N ASP A 133 12.65 -2.37 -20.86
CA ASP A 133 12.35 -1.89 -22.21
C ASP A 133 12.37 -0.37 -22.31
N LEU A 134 11.95 0.34 -21.25
CA LEU A 134 12.01 1.79 -21.20
C LEU A 134 13.46 2.28 -21.14
N SER A 135 14.31 1.63 -20.34
CA SER A 135 15.75 1.91 -20.21
C SER A 135 16.51 1.58 -21.51
N MET A 136 16.25 0.41 -22.12
CA MET A 136 16.76 0.04 -23.44
C MET A 136 16.31 1.03 -24.51
N GLY A 137 15.05 1.46 -24.44
CA GLY A 137 14.48 2.50 -25.28
C GLY A 137 15.23 3.82 -25.17
N PHE A 138 15.73 4.20 -23.99
CA PHE A 138 16.55 5.40 -23.86
C PHE A 138 17.89 5.24 -24.58
N CYS A 139 18.58 4.11 -24.37
CA CYS A 139 19.92 3.86 -24.92
C CYS A 139 19.94 3.79 -26.46
N THR A 140 18.92 3.15 -27.05
CA THR A 140 18.76 3.03 -28.50
C THR A 140 18.46 4.36 -29.18
N ASN A 141 17.70 5.23 -28.53
CA ASN A 141 17.28 6.51 -29.11
C ASN A 141 18.28 7.65 -28.89
N ASN A 142 19.18 7.52 -27.92
CA ASN A 142 20.08 8.60 -27.51
C ASN A 142 21.54 8.15 -27.47
N SER A 143 21.94 7.23 -28.37
CA SER A 143 23.31 6.69 -28.39
C SER A 143 24.39 7.77 -28.59
N SER A 144 24.05 8.90 -29.22
CA SER A 144 24.94 10.07 -29.32
C SER A 144 25.08 10.82 -27.99
N ALA A 145 24.00 10.95 -27.22
CA ALA A 145 24.02 11.61 -25.91
C ALA A 145 24.82 10.81 -24.86
N LEU A 146 24.90 9.48 -25.01
CA LEU A 146 25.73 8.62 -24.17
C LEU A 146 27.24 8.96 -24.24
N LYS A 147 27.68 9.65 -25.29
CA LYS A 147 29.07 10.10 -25.48
C LYS A 147 29.23 11.61 -25.24
N SER A 148 28.18 12.27 -24.76
CA SER A 148 28.15 13.72 -24.55
C SER A 148 28.53 14.09 -23.12
N SER A 149 28.56 15.39 -22.80
CA SER A 149 28.83 15.83 -21.43
C SER A 149 27.74 15.33 -20.46
N PRO A 150 28.04 15.21 -19.16
CA PRO A 150 27.05 14.80 -18.15
C PRO A 150 25.73 15.58 -18.22
N GLU A 151 25.80 16.89 -18.43
CA GLU A 151 24.63 17.77 -18.51
C GLU A 151 23.78 17.48 -19.75
N MET A 152 24.41 17.23 -20.90
CA MET A 152 23.73 16.89 -22.14
C MET A 152 23.07 15.51 -22.08
N LEU A 153 23.70 14.54 -21.40
CA LEU A 153 23.12 13.22 -21.16
C LEU A 153 21.87 13.31 -20.28
N LEU A 154 21.93 14.08 -19.20
CA LEU A 154 20.81 14.26 -18.28
C LEU A 154 19.65 15.04 -18.94
N ASP A 155 19.94 16.11 -19.68
CA ASP A 155 18.93 16.83 -20.48
C ASP A 155 18.29 15.94 -21.56
N SER A 156 19.07 15.06 -22.20
CA SER A 156 18.57 14.06 -23.14
C SER A 156 17.62 13.05 -22.45
N LEU A 157 17.95 12.62 -21.23
CA LEU A 157 17.09 11.73 -20.43
C LEU A 157 15.76 12.40 -20.06
N GLU A 158 15.80 13.67 -19.64
CA GLU A 158 14.59 14.45 -19.35
C GLU A 158 13.71 14.61 -20.59
N LYS A 159 14.28 15.00 -21.73
CA LYS A 159 13.57 15.09 -23.01
C LYS A 159 13.00 13.74 -23.44
N PHE A 160 13.74 12.66 -23.24
CA PHE A 160 13.27 11.32 -23.56
C PHE A 160 12.07 10.93 -22.69
N LEU A 161 12.16 11.08 -21.37
CA LEU A 161 11.10 10.67 -20.45
C LEU A 161 9.86 11.54 -20.58
N TYR A 162 10.03 12.85 -20.49
CA TYR A 162 8.90 13.77 -20.31
C TYR A 162 8.32 14.26 -21.64
N VAL A 163 9.15 14.42 -22.67
CA VAL A 163 8.68 14.88 -23.99
C VAL A 163 8.38 13.69 -24.89
N LYS A 164 9.35 12.80 -25.13
CA LYS A 164 9.20 11.70 -26.10
C LYS A 164 8.32 10.56 -25.61
N LYS A 165 8.48 10.14 -24.35
CA LYS A 165 7.65 9.08 -23.72
C LYS A 165 6.39 9.63 -23.03
N GLY A 166 6.28 10.96 -22.91
CA GLY A 166 5.09 11.64 -22.42
C GLY A 166 4.78 11.41 -20.94
N PHE A 167 5.77 11.03 -20.13
CA PHE A 167 5.58 10.95 -18.69
C PHE A 167 5.30 12.35 -18.13
N ARG A 168 4.28 12.47 -17.28
CA ARG A 168 3.87 13.74 -16.68
C ARG A 168 3.47 13.55 -15.23
N ARG A 169 3.62 14.61 -14.44
CA ARG A 169 3.16 14.65 -13.05
C ARG A 169 1.64 14.76 -13.01
N SER A 170 0.98 13.98 -12.17
CA SER A 170 -0.44 14.18 -11.86
C SER A 170 -0.61 15.42 -10.98
N THR A 171 -1.43 16.38 -11.41
CA THR A 171 -1.51 17.75 -10.86
C THR A 171 -2.80 18.05 -10.07
N MET A 172 -3.63 17.05 -9.77
CA MET A 172 -4.90 17.29 -9.07
C MET A 172 -4.68 17.66 -7.58
N LYS A 173 -4.89 18.95 -7.27
CA LYS A 173 -4.73 19.56 -5.94
C LYS A 173 -5.71 19.09 -4.87
N SER A 174 -6.85 18.49 -5.23
CA SER A 174 -7.90 18.13 -4.26
C SER A 174 -7.85 16.67 -3.82
N ARG A 175 -7.21 15.79 -4.60
CA ARG A 175 -7.06 14.37 -4.30
C ARG A 175 -6.05 13.75 -5.23
N LEU A 176 -5.04 13.07 -4.69
CA LEU A 176 -4.13 12.27 -5.50
C LEU A 176 -4.96 11.21 -6.24
N GLU A 177 -4.92 11.22 -7.57
CA GLU A 177 -5.52 10.15 -8.38
C GLU A 177 -4.83 8.84 -7.98
N PRO A 178 -5.53 7.83 -7.43
CA PRO A 178 -4.88 6.64 -6.86
C PRO A 178 -4.00 5.90 -7.87
N ARG A 179 -4.35 5.94 -9.16
CA ARG A 179 -3.57 5.34 -10.25
C ARG A 179 -2.17 5.95 -10.37
N SER A 180 -2.03 7.24 -10.08
CA SER A 180 -0.74 7.95 -10.14
C SER A 180 0.24 7.54 -9.02
N LEU A 181 -0.22 6.75 -8.05
CA LEU A 181 0.55 6.29 -6.89
C LEU A 181 1.13 4.88 -7.07
N TYR A 182 0.77 4.15 -8.11
CA TYR A 182 1.24 2.79 -8.35
C TYR A 182 2.09 2.68 -9.62
N LEU A 183 3.27 2.07 -9.50
CA LEU A 183 4.24 1.99 -10.60
C LEU A 183 3.65 1.38 -11.89
N HIS A 184 2.93 0.26 -11.78
CA HIS A 184 2.30 -0.41 -12.93
C HIS A 184 1.34 0.51 -13.70
N SER A 185 0.58 1.33 -12.96
CA SER A 185 -0.37 2.29 -13.51
C SER A 185 0.36 3.47 -14.16
N VAL A 186 1.43 3.97 -13.54
CA VAL A 186 2.26 5.06 -14.10
C VAL A 186 2.97 4.62 -15.38
N LEU A 187 3.53 3.41 -15.43
CA LEU A 187 4.16 2.85 -16.65
C LEU A 187 3.15 2.72 -17.80
N THR A 188 1.88 2.48 -17.48
CA THR A 188 0.79 2.35 -18.45
C THR A 188 0.28 3.69 -18.96
N HIS A 189 -0.12 4.58 -18.04
CA HIS A 189 -0.81 5.83 -18.36
C HIS A 189 0.11 7.03 -18.53
N ARG A 190 1.41 6.85 -18.23
CA ARG A 190 2.43 7.90 -18.27
C ARG A 190 2.08 9.11 -17.40
N SER A 191 1.28 8.91 -16.36
CA SER A 191 0.91 9.95 -15.39
C SER A 191 1.14 9.42 -13.98
N GLY A 192 1.98 10.10 -13.20
CA GLY A 192 2.41 9.62 -11.89
C GLY A 192 2.69 10.73 -10.88
N SER A 193 2.77 10.36 -9.62
CA SER A 193 3.30 11.23 -8.56
C SER A 193 4.79 11.51 -8.78
N ALA A 194 5.31 12.58 -8.18
CA ALA A 194 6.75 12.89 -8.23
C ALA A 194 7.62 11.71 -7.74
N VAL A 195 7.12 10.95 -6.76
CA VAL A 195 7.80 9.78 -6.18
C VAL A 195 7.92 8.65 -7.20
N MET A 196 6.82 8.32 -7.90
CA MET A 196 6.84 7.29 -8.95
C MET A 196 7.70 7.70 -10.15
N LEU A 197 7.67 8.98 -10.53
CA LEU A 197 8.52 9.50 -11.59
C LEU A 197 10.00 9.47 -11.21
N ALA A 198 10.34 9.77 -9.94
CA ALA A 198 11.71 9.72 -9.44
C ALA A 198 12.22 8.26 -9.41
N LEU A 199 11.37 7.31 -9.05
CA LEU A 199 11.68 5.89 -9.15
C LEU A 199 11.96 5.47 -10.61
N ILE A 200 11.08 5.81 -11.56
CA ILE A 200 11.33 5.47 -12.98
C ILE A 200 12.64 6.10 -13.49
N TYR A 201 12.90 7.36 -13.12
CA TYR A 201 14.12 8.06 -13.48
C TYR A 201 15.36 7.34 -12.90
N SER A 202 15.31 6.91 -11.63
CA SER A 202 16.44 6.24 -10.98
C SER A 202 16.73 4.87 -11.58
N GLU A 203 15.72 4.13 -12.03
CA GLU A 203 15.90 2.81 -12.63
C GLU A 203 16.61 2.90 -13.99
N ILE A 204 16.34 3.95 -14.79
CA ILE A 204 17.11 4.20 -16.02
C ILE A 204 18.56 4.55 -15.68
N LEU A 205 18.81 5.43 -14.71
CA LEU A 205 20.17 5.78 -14.30
C LEU A 205 20.95 4.56 -13.78
N LYS A 206 20.32 3.71 -12.97
CA LYS A 206 20.91 2.48 -12.46
C LYS A 206 21.26 1.51 -13.57
N THR A 207 20.38 1.41 -14.58
CA THR A 207 20.63 0.59 -15.78
C THR A 207 21.83 1.12 -16.57
N LEU A 208 21.90 2.43 -16.82
CA LEU A 208 23.04 3.06 -17.49
C LEU A 208 24.35 2.81 -16.74
N ARG A 209 24.34 2.93 -15.41
CA ARG A 209 25.52 2.64 -14.58
C ARG A 209 25.90 1.16 -14.63
N LEU A 210 24.93 0.24 -14.65
CA LEU A 210 25.19 -1.19 -14.75
C LEU A 210 25.90 -1.56 -16.06
N TRP A 211 25.56 -0.89 -17.15
CA TRP A 211 26.22 -1.07 -18.46
C TRP A 211 27.47 -0.23 -18.67
N SER A 212 27.99 0.41 -17.60
CA SER A 212 29.16 1.30 -17.68
C SER A 212 29.00 2.44 -18.69
N LEU A 213 27.76 2.89 -18.92
CA LEU A 213 27.42 4.04 -19.77
C LEU A 213 27.30 5.35 -18.98
N LEU A 214 27.45 5.27 -17.66
CA LEU A 214 27.44 6.41 -16.75
C LEU A 214 28.75 6.40 -15.96
N ASP A 215 29.67 7.30 -16.31
CA ASP A 215 31.03 7.42 -15.76
C ASP A 215 31.17 8.53 -14.70
N PHE A 216 30.06 9.16 -14.31
CA PHE A 216 30.02 10.23 -13.32
C PHE A 216 28.97 9.99 -12.22
N ASP A 217 29.16 10.67 -11.10
CA ASP A 217 28.21 10.64 -9.98
C ASP A 217 27.02 11.56 -10.28
N CYS A 218 25.86 10.94 -10.54
CA CYS A 218 24.59 11.63 -10.68
C CYS A 218 23.73 11.48 -9.42
N GLU A 219 22.92 12.49 -9.15
CA GLU A 219 21.88 12.47 -8.12
C GLU A 219 20.56 12.98 -8.71
N ILE A 220 19.44 12.66 -8.06
CA ILE A 220 18.11 13.08 -8.52
C ILE A 220 17.60 14.19 -7.62
N PHE A 221 17.35 15.37 -8.20
CA PHE A 221 16.62 16.43 -7.55
C PHE A 221 15.14 16.04 -7.41
N PHE A 222 14.67 15.92 -6.18
CA PHE A 222 13.26 15.65 -5.89
C PHE A 222 12.45 16.96 -5.75
N PRO A 223 11.43 17.19 -6.61
CA PRO A 223 10.62 18.41 -6.55
C PRO A 223 9.65 18.38 -5.36
N HIS A 224 9.66 19.45 -4.57
CA HIS A 224 8.76 19.64 -3.41
C HIS A 224 7.54 20.51 -3.71
N ASP A 225 7.52 21.16 -4.88
CA ASP A 225 6.37 21.90 -5.39
C ASP A 225 5.33 20.96 -6.00
N ASN A 226 4.23 21.48 -6.55
CA ASN A 226 3.14 20.68 -7.11
C ASN A 226 3.32 20.33 -8.61
N HIS A 227 4.26 20.98 -9.30
CA HIS A 227 4.36 20.89 -10.76
C HIS A 227 5.73 20.41 -11.25
N GLY A 228 6.78 20.56 -10.43
CA GLY A 228 8.13 20.14 -10.75
C GLY A 228 8.22 18.65 -11.06
N LEU A 229 9.15 18.33 -11.95
CA LEU A 229 9.50 16.98 -12.35
C LEU A 229 10.85 16.60 -11.73
N PRO A 230 11.06 15.32 -11.37
CA PRO A 230 12.37 14.82 -10.98
C PRO A 230 13.39 15.04 -12.09
N ARG A 231 14.58 15.52 -11.73
CA ARG A 231 15.65 15.83 -12.69
C ARG A 231 16.98 15.37 -12.16
N GLY A 232 17.82 14.83 -13.03
CA GLY A 232 19.15 14.41 -12.65
C GLY A 232 20.12 15.59 -12.66
N TYR A 233 21.12 15.55 -11.80
CA TYR A 233 22.22 16.51 -11.81
C TYR A 233 23.55 15.83 -11.47
N HIS A 234 24.66 16.44 -11.87
CA HIS A 234 26.00 15.96 -11.54
C HIS A 234 26.36 16.35 -10.11
N LYS A 235 26.54 15.36 -9.22
CA LYS A 235 26.67 15.57 -7.77
C LYS A 235 27.86 16.46 -7.40
N GLN A 236 29.03 16.27 -8.01
CA GLN A 236 30.24 17.04 -7.64
C GLN A 236 30.24 18.50 -8.13
N LYS A 237 29.31 18.86 -9.03
CA LYS A 237 29.17 20.23 -9.55
C LYS A 237 28.03 21.00 -8.86
N SER A 238 27.32 20.33 -7.94
CA SER A 238 26.17 20.86 -7.25
C SER A 238 26.63 21.64 -6.01
N LYS A 239 25.82 22.58 -5.53
CA LYS A 239 26.16 23.37 -4.33
C LYS A 239 25.86 22.54 -3.09
N ASP A 240 26.58 22.78 -1.99
CA ASP A 240 26.36 22.06 -0.71
C ASP A 240 24.91 22.17 -0.18
N SER A 241 24.12 23.14 -0.65
CA SER A 241 22.68 23.26 -0.36
C SER A 241 21.81 22.12 -0.93
N ASP A 242 22.31 21.33 -1.88
CA ASP A 242 21.51 20.34 -2.62
C ASP A 242 21.27 19.03 -1.83
N HIS A 243 21.97 18.84 -0.70
CA HIS A 243 21.86 17.66 0.17
C HIS A 243 20.45 17.42 0.72
N GLN A 244 19.64 18.48 0.94
CA GLN A 244 18.27 18.36 1.44
C GLN A 244 17.29 17.76 0.41
N HIS A 245 17.69 17.63 -0.86
CA HIS A 245 16.84 17.12 -1.94
C HIS A 245 17.18 15.67 -2.34
N ILE A 246 18.18 15.06 -1.72
CA ILE A 246 18.58 13.68 -2.00
C ILE A 246 17.52 12.72 -1.48
N LEU A 247 16.91 11.97 -2.39
CA LEU A 247 15.95 10.94 -2.03
C LEU A 247 16.70 9.63 -1.75
N THR A 248 16.64 9.17 -0.52
CA THR A 248 17.21 7.89 -0.09
C THR A 248 16.25 6.74 -0.33
N SER A 249 16.75 5.51 -0.25
CA SER A 249 15.94 4.30 -0.43
C SER A 249 14.82 4.21 0.61
N LEU A 250 15.11 4.55 1.87
CA LEU A 250 14.11 4.56 2.92
C LEU A 250 13.06 5.67 2.69
N THR A 251 13.51 6.89 2.46
CA THR A 251 12.61 8.04 2.29
C THR A 251 11.74 7.92 1.03
N LEU A 252 12.22 7.26 -0.02
CA LEU A 252 11.39 6.88 -1.17
C LEU A 252 10.24 5.97 -0.74
N LEU A 253 10.53 4.84 -0.09
CA LEU A 253 9.52 3.88 0.33
C LEU A 253 8.53 4.48 1.32
N GLU A 254 9.00 5.28 2.28
CA GLU A 254 8.13 6.04 3.17
C GLU A 254 7.21 6.98 2.40
N LYS A 255 7.73 7.75 1.43
CA LYS A 255 6.88 8.64 0.62
C LYS A 255 5.85 7.86 -0.21
N ILE A 256 6.22 6.70 -0.77
CA ILE A 256 5.25 5.83 -1.49
C ILE A 256 4.12 5.44 -0.53
N LEU A 257 4.46 4.87 0.63
CA LEU A 257 3.48 4.35 1.56
C LEU A 257 2.65 5.46 2.23
N ARG A 258 3.25 6.61 2.58
CA ARG A 258 2.53 7.76 3.13
C ARG A 258 1.57 8.37 2.11
N ASN A 259 1.94 8.46 0.84
CA ASN A 259 1.01 8.88 -0.22
C ASN A 259 -0.19 7.93 -0.35
N LEU A 260 0.03 6.62 -0.27
CA LEU A 260 -1.04 5.63 -0.29
C LEU A 260 -1.92 5.73 0.96
N LYS A 261 -1.31 5.81 2.15
CA LYS A 261 -2.00 6.00 3.43
C LYS A 261 -2.89 7.23 3.40
N GLU A 262 -2.39 8.37 2.92
CA GLU A 262 -3.18 9.61 2.81
C GLU A 262 -4.31 9.48 1.78
N ALA A 263 -4.03 8.92 0.59
CA ALA A 263 -5.03 8.77 -0.47
C ALA A 263 -6.18 7.84 -0.07
N PHE A 264 -5.89 6.81 0.72
CA PHE A 264 -6.86 5.80 1.15
C PHE A 264 -7.35 6.00 2.58
N TRP A 265 -6.87 6.99 3.33
CA TRP A 265 -7.37 7.25 4.68
C TRP A 265 -8.89 7.49 4.65
N PRO A 266 -9.71 6.75 5.43
CA PRO A 266 -11.17 6.91 5.39
C PRO A 266 -11.67 8.28 5.87
N PHE A 267 -10.93 8.90 6.78
CA PHE A 267 -11.33 10.14 7.46
C PHE A 267 -10.67 11.37 6.81
N GLN A 268 -11.15 11.75 5.62
CA GLN A 268 -10.45 12.71 4.75
C GLN A 268 -10.67 14.20 5.08
N HIS A 269 -11.67 14.53 5.89
CA HIS A 269 -12.03 15.93 6.19
C HIS A 269 -11.12 16.55 7.26
N ASP A 270 -11.03 17.89 7.25
CA ASP A 270 -10.14 18.71 8.09
C ASP A 270 -8.64 18.47 7.84
N HIS A 271 -8.14 19.09 6.77
CA HIS A 271 -6.72 19.04 6.41
C HIS A 271 -5.78 19.73 7.39
N THR A 272 -6.30 20.45 8.39
CA THR A 272 -5.48 21.09 9.43
C THR A 272 -5.03 20.10 10.51
N LYS A 273 -5.76 18.97 10.65
CA LYS A 273 -5.44 17.87 11.57
C LYS A 273 -4.57 16.80 10.90
N SER A 274 -3.81 16.07 11.72
CA SER A 274 -3.14 14.85 11.28
C SER A 274 -4.15 13.73 10.98
N LEU A 275 -3.75 12.73 10.20
CA LEU A 275 -4.60 11.59 9.86
C LEU A 275 -5.13 10.88 11.13
N PHE A 276 -4.25 10.69 12.12
CA PHE A 276 -4.60 10.17 13.43
C PHE A 276 -5.71 10.97 14.10
N LEU A 277 -5.55 12.30 14.23
CA LEU A 277 -6.56 13.14 14.87
C LEU A 277 -7.90 13.13 14.14
N ARG A 278 -7.90 13.06 12.81
CA ARG A 278 -9.14 12.91 12.03
C ARG A 278 -9.87 11.60 12.38
N ALA A 279 -9.13 10.50 12.51
CA ALA A 279 -9.69 9.21 12.87
C ALA A 279 -10.08 9.13 14.36
N ALA A 280 -9.29 9.70 15.27
CA ALA A 280 -9.58 9.74 16.70
C ALA A 280 -10.81 10.60 17.00
N HIS A 281 -10.95 11.74 16.31
CA HIS A 281 -12.16 12.55 16.37
C HIS A 281 -13.39 11.79 15.85
N ALA A 282 -13.25 10.99 14.79
CA ALA A 282 -14.33 10.13 14.31
C ALA A 282 -14.71 9.01 15.30
N ALA A 283 -13.83 8.68 16.24
CA ALA A 283 -14.10 7.73 17.32
C ALA A 283 -14.66 8.38 18.60
N ASP A 284 -15.08 9.65 18.54
CA ASP A 284 -15.47 10.48 19.70
C ASP A 284 -14.41 10.54 20.82
N CYS A 285 -13.14 10.26 20.51
CA CYS A 285 -12.05 10.31 21.48
C CYS A 285 -11.52 11.73 21.71
N VAL A 286 -12.16 12.76 21.15
CA VAL A 286 -11.80 14.17 21.32
C VAL A 286 -12.97 14.92 21.95
N ASP A 287 -12.68 15.70 22.98
CA ASP A 287 -13.67 16.40 23.81
C ASP A 287 -14.38 17.48 22.99
N ILE A 288 -15.60 17.19 22.51
CA ILE A 288 -16.44 18.09 21.72
C ILE A 288 -16.67 19.43 22.45
N SER A 289 -16.52 19.42 23.78
CA SER A 289 -16.79 20.55 24.68
C SER A 289 -15.77 21.69 24.66
N LYS A 290 -14.56 21.51 24.09
CA LYS A 290 -13.49 22.54 24.13
C LYS A 290 -13.05 23.10 22.78
N THR A 291 -13.61 22.63 21.66
CA THR A 291 -13.18 23.08 20.32
C THR A 291 -14.33 23.02 19.30
N PHE A 292 -15.53 23.49 19.68
CA PHE A 292 -16.66 23.53 18.75
C PHE A 292 -16.52 24.68 17.74
N GLU A 293 -15.59 24.50 16.80
CA GLU A 293 -15.56 25.11 15.46
C GLU A 293 -15.38 24.01 14.39
N GLY A 294 -15.71 22.76 14.70
CA GLY A 294 -15.79 21.70 13.69
C GLY A 294 -17.05 21.89 12.84
N SER A 295 -16.89 22.01 11.52
CA SER A 295 -18.03 22.19 10.62
C SER A 295 -18.96 20.96 10.69
N GLY A 296 -20.29 21.14 10.61
CA GLY A 296 -21.22 20.01 10.56
C GLY A 296 -20.92 18.99 9.45
N ALA A 297 -20.18 19.40 8.41
CA ALA A 297 -19.68 18.56 7.34
C ALA A 297 -18.63 17.53 7.81
N GLU A 298 -17.75 17.90 8.75
CA GLU A 298 -16.73 16.98 9.30
C GLU A 298 -17.38 15.86 10.11
N LEU A 299 -18.32 16.22 10.99
CA LEU A 299 -19.07 15.25 11.79
C LEU A 299 -19.90 14.32 10.90
N ALA A 300 -20.57 14.88 9.88
CA ALA A 300 -21.33 14.09 8.92
C ALA A 300 -20.44 13.12 8.14
N SER A 301 -19.24 13.54 7.73
CA SER A 301 -18.30 12.64 7.04
C SER A 301 -17.75 11.55 7.94
N ALA A 302 -17.38 11.87 9.18
CA ALA A 302 -16.91 10.88 10.15
C ALA A 302 -17.98 9.81 10.38
N LYS A 303 -19.21 10.24 10.65
CA LYS A 303 -20.37 9.34 10.81
C LYS A 303 -20.67 8.55 9.54
N ALA A 304 -20.52 9.16 8.35
CA ALA A 304 -20.71 8.45 7.09
C ALA A 304 -19.63 7.39 6.84
N ALA A 305 -18.37 7.66 7.22
CA ALA A 305 -17.30 6.67 7.14
C ALA A 305 -17.55 5.52 8.12
N GLN A 306 -17.89 5.82 9.38
CA GLN A 306 -18.23 4.83 10.40
C GLN A 306 -19.41 3.95 9.98
N HIS A 307 -20.53 4.57 9.59
CA HIS A 307 -21.73 3.87 9.14
C HIS A 307 -21.47 2.96 7.90
N ARG A 308 -20.51 3.31 7.05
CA ARG A 308 -20.10 2.43 5.94
C ARG A 308 -19.33 1.21 6.45
N LEU A 309 -18.41 1.40 7.38
CA LEU A 309 -17.66 0.31 8.01
C LEU A 309 -18.61 -0.65 8.75
N ASP A 310 -19.60 -0.13 9.46
CA ASP A 310 -20.63 -0.91 10.17
C ASP A 310 -21.45 -1.80 9.24
N ARG A 311 -21.63 -1.37 7.98
CA ARG A 311 -22.31 -2.13 6.92
C ARG A 311 -21.38 -3.05 6.13
N GLY A 312 -20.12 -3.19 6.53
CA GLY A 312 -19.14 -3.99 5.81
C GLY A 312 -18.68 -3.36 4.48
N VAL A 313 -18.84 -2.04 4.29
CA VAL A 313 -18.39 -1.30 3.11
C VAL A 313 -17.03 -0.65 3.36
N TRP A 314 -15.96 -1.40 3.06
CA TRP A 314 -14.58 -1.02 3.40
C TRP A 314 -13.89 -0.20 2.30
N THR A 315 -14.49 -0.10 1.12
CA THR A 315 -13.90 0.53 -0.07
C THR A 315 -14.79 1.67 -0.56
N SER A 316 -14.26 2.86 -0.84
CA SER A 316 -14.93 3.86 -1.68
C SER A 316 -13.94 4.74 -2.42
N VAL A 317 -14.19 4.88 -3.73
CA VAL A 317 -13.45 5.77 -4.63
C VAL A 317 -13.41 7.22 -4.11
N HIS A 318 -14.39 7.63 -3.30
CA HIS A 318 -14.55 9.01 -2.84
C HIS A 318 -14.43 9.22 -1.33
N PHE A 319 -14.21 8.18 -0.52
CA PHE A 319 -14.22 8.32 0.96
C PHE A 319 -13.20 7.40 1.64
N GLY A 320 -12.04 7.19 0.99
CA GLY A 320 -10.97 6.31 1.45
C GLY A 320 -11.30 4.81 1.33
N ASP A 321 -10.29 4.01 1.64
CA ASP A 321 -10.31 2.56 1.58
C ASP A 321 -9.61 1.98 2.81
N MET A 322 -10.40 1.37 3.71
CA MET A 322 -9.90 0.87 4.97
C MET A 322 -8.86 -0.25 4.79
N ARG A 323 -9.04 -1.12 3.79
CA ARG A 323 -8.11 -2.24 3.54
C ARG A 323 -6.75 -1.73 3.12
N ARG A 324 -6.73 -0.79 2.17
CA ARG A 324 -5.47 -0.17 1.70
C ARG A 324 -4.85 0.75 2.75
N ALA A 325 -5.64 1.46 3.55
CA ALA A 325 -5.14 2.27 4.65
C ALA A 325 -4.45 1.40 5.72
N LEU A 326 -5.09 0.31 6.14
CA LEU A 326 -4.48 -0.69 7.04
C LEU A 326 -3.20 -1.26 6.43
N SER A 327 -3.25 -1.76 5.19
CA SER A 327 -2.07 -2.32 4.51
C SER A 327 -0.90 -1.32 4.43
N ALA A 328 -1.17 -0.05 4.12
CA ALA A 328 -0.15 1.00 4.09
C ALA A 328 0.46 1.25 5.48
N CYS A 329 -0.36 1.30 6.54
CA CYS A 329 0.11 1.41 7.93
C CYS A 329 0.96 0.21 8.36
N GLU A 330 0.55 -1.02 8.07
CA GLU A 330 1.31 -2.23 8.39
C GLU A 330 2.69 -2.22 7.70
N ARG A 331 2.73 -1.84 6.41
CA ARG A 331 3.99 -1.70 5.66
C ARG A 331 4.87 -0.58 6.19
N LEU A 332 4.29 0.53 6.66
CA LEU A 332 5.04 1.62 7.32
C LEU A 332 5.63 1.17 8.67
N ILE A 333 4.87 0.41 9.47
CA ILE A 333 5.38 -0.20 10.70
C ILE A 333 6.55 -1.14 10.41
N LEU A 334 6.47 -1.96 9.35
CA LEU A 334 7.55 -2.85 8.91
C LEU A 334 8.83 -2.10 8.47
N LEU A 335 8.73 -0.83 8.06
CA LEU A 335 9.92 -0.01 7.78
C LEU A 335 10.60 0.48 9.06
N GLU A 336 9.94 0.41 10.22
CA GLU A 336 10.48 0.77 11.54
C GLU A 336 11.08 2.19 11.61
N SER A 337 10.51 3.13 10.85
CA SER A 337 11.09 4.47 10.69
C SER A 337 10.46 5.53 11.60
N ASP A 338 9.17 5.38 11.91
CA ASP A 338 8.41 6.34 12.71
C ASP A 338 7.45 5.61 13.65
N PRO A 339 7.62 5.73 14.99
CA PRO A 339 6.73 5.05 15.93
C PRO A 339 5.28 5.52 15.81
N LYS A 340 5.01 6.71 15.28
CA LYS A 340 3.64 7.23 15.09
C LYS A 340 2.78 6.32 14.19
N GLU A 341 3.41 5.51 13.36
CA GLU A 341 2.69 4.55 12.52
C GLU A 341 1.96 3.48 13.35
N LEU A 342 2.40 3.20 14.58
CA LEU A 342 1.73 2.29 15.51
C LEU A 342 0.39 2.87 16.02
N ARG A 343 0.37 4.16 16.43
CA ARG A 343 -0.89 4.81 16.86
C ARG A 343 -1.87 5.01 15.71
N ASP A 344 -1.35 5.31 14.51
CA ASP A 344 -2.17 5.50 13.32
C ASP A 344 -2.80 4.17 12.88
N TYR A 345 -2.07 3.05 12.98
CA TYR A 345 -2.62 1.73 12.76
C TYR A 345 -3.65 1.34 13.83
N SER A 346 -3.35 1.62 15.10
CA SER A 346 -4.28 1.34 16.21
C SER A 346 -5.63 2.01 16.05
N VAL A 347 -5.68 3.29 15.66
CA VAL A 347 -6.98 3.98 15.50
C VAL A 347 -7.78 3.38 14.34
N LEU A 348 -7.13 2.91 13.27
CA LEU A 348 -7.84 2.15 12.23
C LEU A 348 -8.35 0.80 12.73
N LEU A 349 -7.56 0.07 13.54
CA LEU A 349 -8.00 -1.18 14.17
C LEU A 349 -9.20 -0.97 15.09
N TYR A 350 -9.24 0.14 15.84
CA TYR A 350 -10.39 0.52 16.66
C TYR A 350 -11.65 0.64 15.81
N HIS A 351 -11.58 1.37 14.69
CA HIS A 351 -12.70 1.54 13.75
C HIS A 351 -13.11 0.23 13.04
N CYS A 352 -12.25 -0.78 13.04
CA CYS A 352 -12.54 -2.11 12.52
C CYS A 352 -13.08 -3.08 13.60
N GLY A 353 -13.20 -2.64 14.85
CA GLY A 353 -13.63 -3.48 15.98
C GLY A 353 -12.54 -4.41 16.54
N PHE A 354 -11.29 -4.25 16.12
CA PHE A 354 -10.14 -5.00 16.64
C PHE A 354 -9.58 -4.31 17.91
N TYR A 355 -10.40 -4.24 18.95
CA TYR A 355 -10.10 -3.47 20.16
C TYR A 355 -8.88 -4.00 20.92
N GLU A 356 -8.76 -5.32 21.09
CA GLU A 356 -7.61 -5.94 21.76
C GLU A 356 -6.29 -5.61 21.04
N GLN A 357 -6.26 -5.81 19.72
CA GLN A 357 -5.09 -5.50 18.89
C GLN A 357 -4.81 -3.99 18.90
N SER A 358 -5.86 -3.16 18.79
CA SER A 358 -5.72 -1.69 18.85
C SER A 358 -5.02 -1.26 20.15
N LEU A 359 -5.43 -1.79 21.30
CA LEU A 359 -4.82 -1.50 22.59
C LEU A 359 -3.36 -1.98 22.67
N GLN A 360 -3.05 -3.15 22.13
CA GLN A 360 -1.67 -3.67 22.06
C GLN A 360 -0.75 -2.72 21.28
N TYR A 361 -1.19 -2.23 20.12
CA TYR A 361 -0.39 -1.31 19.31
C TYR A 361 -0.20 0.07 19.95
N LEU A 362 -1.16 0.58 20.74
CA LEU A 362 -0.95 1.81 21.54
C LEU A 362 0.06 1.62 22.66
N LYS A 363 0.05 0.46 23.33
CA LYS A 363 1.07 0.13 24.33
C LYS A 363 2.46 0.10 23.70
N LEU A 364 2.60 -0.54 22.54
CA LEU A 364 3.86 -0.53 21.78
C LEU A 364 4.27 0.90 21.37
N TYR A 365 3.33 1.75 20.99
CA TYR A 365 3.59 3.16 20.70
C TYR A 365 4.16 3.89 21.94
N GLN A 366 3.52 3.72 23.11
CA GLN A 366 3.96 4.36 24.36
C GLN A 366 5.34 3.87 24.82
N GLU A 367 5.61 2.56 24.70
CA GLU A 367 6.92 1.98 25.01
C GLU A 367 8.03 2.58 24.15
N LYS A 368 7.77 2.75 22.85
CA LYS A 368 8.71 3.40 21.91
C LYS A 368 8.78 4.92 22.08
N GLY A 369 7.77 5.55 22.69
CA GLY A 369 7.62 7.00 22.83
C GLY A 369 8.17 7.62 24.13
N SER A 370 8.83 6.88 25.02
CA SER A 370 9.28 7.38 26.33
C SER A 370 10.41 8.46 26.26
N PRO A 371 10.69 9.22 27.35
CA PRO A 371 10.62 10.69 27.45
C PRO A 371 11.77 11.52 26.86
N LEU A 372 12.57 11.01 25.93
CA LEU A 372 13.68 11.79 25.32
C LEU A 372 13.25 12.71 24.17
N GLN A 373 12.04 12.53 23.63
CA GLN A 373 11.44 13.39 22.60
C GLN A 373 10.47 14.45 23.15
N LYS A 374 10.60 14.85 24.42
CA LYS A 374 9.89 16.01 25.01
C LYS A 374 10.49 17.37 24.59
N GLN A 375 11.20 17.46 23.46
CA GLN A 375 11.76 18.72 22.98
C GLN A 375 10.89 19.27 21.84
N ALA A 376 10.23 20.39 22.14
CA ALA A 376 9.26 21.16 21.34
C ALA A 376 7.82 20.60 21.32
N SER A 377 7.07 20.83 22.41
CA SER A 377 5.63 20.57 22.45
C SER A 377 4.86 21.58 21.57
N ASN A 378 4.70 21.26 20.29
CA ASN A 378 3.76 21.97 19.45
C ASN A 378 2.32 21.63 19.88
N LYS A 379 1.40 22.60 19.83
CA LYS A 379 -0.03 22.43 20.19
C LYS A 379 -0.68 21.20 19.54
N LEU A 380 -0.29 20.89 18.30
CA LEU A 380 -0.77 19.70 17.58
C LEU A 380 -0.29 18.39 18.23
N SER A 381 0.97 18.32 18.66
CA SER A 381 1.53 17.13 19.31
C SER A 381 0.85 16.85 20.65
N SER A 382 0.54 17.89 21.44
CA SER A 382 -0.20 17.71 22.69
C SER A 382 -1.62 17.20 22.47
N LEU A 383 -2.28 17.61 21.38
CA LEU A 383 -3.61 17.09 21.03
C LEU A 383 -3.54 15.62 20.60
N GLU A 384 -2.48 15.22 19.91
CA GLU A 384 -2.28 13.82 19.53
C GLU A 384 -2.07 12.92 20.75
N GLU A 385 -1.26 13.35 21.73
CA GLU A 385 -1.04 12.57 22.95
C GLU A 385 -2.31 12.47 23.82
N ASP A 386 -3.08 13.56 23.96
CA ASP A 386 -4.40 13.54 24.63
C ASP A 386 -5.37 12.57 23.94
N ALA A 387 -5.41 12.59 22.60
CA ALA A 387 -6.24 11.66 21.83
C ALA A 387 -5.79 10.20 21.97
N VAL A 388 -4.48 9.93 22.09
CA VAL A 388 -3.95 8.58 22.40
C VAL A 388 -4.42 8.12 23.78
N GLU A 389 -4.28 8.96 24.81
CA GLU A 389 -4.70 8.63 26.18
C GLU A 389 -6.21 8.32 26.24
N LYS A 390 -7.04 9.16 25.63
CA LYS A 390 -8.49 8.95 25.56
C LYS A 390 -8.89 7.68 24.83
N LEU A 391 -8.24 7.38 23.70
CA LEU A 391 -8.47 6.15 22.96
C LEU A 391 -8.10 4.93 23.81
N MET A 392 -6.99 4.98 24.56
CA MET A 392 -6.63 3.91 25.50
C MET A 392 -7.63 3.74 26.63
N ILE A 393 -8.12 4.84 27.24
CA ILE A 393 -9.17 4.78 28.27
C ILE A 393 -10.41 4.08 27.70
N ARG A 394 -10.88 4.50 26.52
CA ARG A 394 -12.04 3.89 25.86
C ARG A 394 -11.85 2.40 25.57
N LEU A 395 -10.69 2.01 25.05
CA LEU A 395 -10.34 0.61 24.80
C LEU A 395 -10.30 -0.24 26.09
N ASN A 396 -9.78 0.32 27.18
CA ASN A 396 -9.80 -0.36 28.48
C ASN A 396 -11.23 -0.52 29.01
N LEU A 397 -12.08 0.50 28.88
CA LEU A 397 -13.50 0.40 29.25
C LEU A 397 -14.22 -0.70 28.46
N ILE A 398 -14.03 -0.75 27.13
CA ILE A 398 -14.57 -1.82 26.27
C ILE A 398 -14.07 -3.19 26.71
N SER A 399 -12.78 -3.29 27.09
CA SER A 399 -12.18 -4.56 27.54
C SER A 399 -12.74 -5.04 28.88
N MET A 400 -13.32 -4.14 29.69
CA MET A 400 -13.95 -4.48 30.96
C MET A 400 -15.41 -4.96 30.79
N GLU A 401 -16.03 -4.72 29.64
CA GLU A 401 -17.37 -5.24 29.34
C GLU A 401 -17.31 -6.68 28.82
N GLU A 402 -18.05 -7.58 29.48
CA GLU A 402 -18.15 -8.98 29.05
C GLU A 402 -18.82 -9.09 27.67
N GLY A 403 -18.15 -9.73 26.71
CA GLY A 403 -18.72 -10.06 25.39
C GLY A 403 -18.22 -9.23 24.20
N TRP A 404 -17.37 -8.21 24.41
CA TRP A 404 -16.83 -7.34 23.36
C TRP A 404 -15.38 -7.62 22.94
N SER A 405 -14.71 -8.53 23.65
CA SER A 405 -13.29 -8.89 23.43
C SER A 405 -13.02 -9.60 22.12
N LYS A 406 -14.02 -10.25 21.51
CA LYS A 406 -13.88 -10.91 20.20
C LYS A 406 -15.15 -10.73 19.37
N PRO A 407 -15.03 -10.37 18.07
CA PRO A 407 -16.10 -10.66 17.13
C PRO A 407 -16.36 -12.18 17.18
N SER A 408 -17.52 -12.58 17.69
CA SER A 408 -17.91 -13.99 17.70
C SER A 408 -17.78 -14.52 16.28
N HIS A 409 -16.92 -15.53 16.07
CA HIS A 409 -16.52 -16.07 14.76
C HIS A 409 -17.65 -16.66 13.89
N VAL A 410 -18.92 -16.42 14.28
CA VAL A 410 -20.15 -16.91 13.66
C VAL A 410 -21.21 -15.80 13.53
N ARG A 411 -21.03 -14.61 14.12
CA ARG A 411 -21.85 -13.46 13.73
C ARG A 411 -21.27 -12.93 12.44
N ASN A 412 -22.08 -12.99 11.38
CA ASN A 412 -21.84 -12.28 10.14
C ASN A 412 -21.11 -10.97 10.44
N PHE A 413 -19.90 -10.82 9.89
CA PHE A 413 -19.07 -9.61 9.84
C PHE A 413 -19.81 -8.39 9.22
N LEU A 414 -21.12 -8.51 8.99
CA LEU A 414 -21.96 -7.79 8.04
C LEU A 414 -23.25 -7.20 8.65
N GLY A 415 -23.41 -7.15 9.98
CA GLY A 415 -24.54 -6.41 10.52
C GLY A 415 -24.79 -6.59 12.00
N ASN A 416 -24.34 -5.61 12.78
CA ASN A 416 -24.92 -5.03 14.00
C ASN A 416 -23.84 -4.79 15.05
N ASN A 417 -23.24 -3.60 14.97
CA ASN A 417 -22.57 -2.96 16.10
C ASN A 417 -23.37 -1.70 16.43
N SER A 418 -24.41 -1.82 17.24
CA SER A 418 -24.96 -0.66 17.95
C SER A 418 -24.09 -0.45 19.19
N GLU A 419 -23.29 0.61 19.22
CA GLU A 419 -22.59 1.07 20.42
C GLU A 419 -23.61 1.29 21.57
N PRO A 420 -23.27 0.99 22.84
CA PRO A 420 -23.95 1.59 23.96
C PRO A 420 -23.50 3.06 24.10
N TRP A 421 -24.48 3.92 24.37
CA TRP A 421 -24.34 5.38 24.51
C TRP A 421 -23.54 5.79 25.74
#